data_AF-M7WD89-F1
#
_entry.id   AF-M7WD89-F1
#
_cell.length_a   1.000
_cell.length_b   1.000
_cell.length_c   1.000
_cell.angle_alpha   90.00
_cell.angle_beta   90.00
_cell.angle_gamma   90.00
#
_symmetry.space_group_name_H-M   'P 1'
#
loop_
_entity.id
_entity.type
_entity.pdbx_description
1 polymer ?
#
loop_
_entity_poly.entity_id
_entity_poly.type
_entity_poly.pdbx_seq_one_letter_code
_entity_poly.pdbx_strand_id
1 'polypeptide(L)'
;MSLAFEPLKLPNGVVLKNRICKAAMEENLADINHFLAPSHELIELYRAWGKGGSALVLTGHVMIDPRALGSPGALCLCDDLVDADPVYLDRFRQMIDACKEGGAEIWLQINHPGRQTPKALGQVAKGPSAVAVDIGRLSRVMFDTPVEMTEEDIQDVIRRFARTAALAEELGAGGIEVHAAHGYLLSAFASPIANKRTDRWGGSLENRTRLLFEVVKAIKREVKSSKFGVGVKINSADFQRGGFEEQDALQVIETLNTLGVDFIEVSGGSYESPAMRGINLSSRSAQRQAYFLDFAEKAAALSRVPIMCTGGIVRRETLDQVVASGKTIAGIATAIGIMPDLPNRLERGEDPAPRLKYTTSWILSGSVLASATTRQVNYSMERIGRGKEPCPGVWPAWALLMDQVAGLGQASKYKKVVVKYLDERDGRAVKSGKKEE
;
A
#
# COMPACT_ATOMS: atom_id res chain seq x y z
N MET A 1 -10.76 -25.55 -17.47
CA MET A 1 -10.10 -25.17 -16.21
C MET A 1 -9.91 -23.66 -16.22
N SER A 2 -9.89 -23.00 -15.06
CA SER A 2 -9.69 -21.54 -15.01
C SER A 2 -8.21 -21.20 -15.04
N LEU A 3 -7.80 -20.23 -15.87
CA LEU A 3 -6.44 -19.69 -15.90
C LEU A 3 -6.00 -19.13 -14.54
N ALA A 4 -6.96 -18.78 -13.66
CA ALA A 4 -6.68 -18.19 -12.36
C ALA A 4 -5.83 -19.11 -11.48
N PHE A 5 -5.96 -20.42 -11.67
CA PHE A 5 -5.25 -21.45 -10.90
C PHE A 5 -4.07 -22.07 -11.66
N GLU A 6 -3.69 -21.48 -12.80
CA GLU A 6 -2.52 -21.92 -13.57
C GLU A 6 -1.29 -21.07 -13.24
N PRO A 7 -0.07 -21.65 -13.27
CA PRO A 7 1.15 -20.90 -12.99
C PRO A 7 1.39 -19.72 -13.93
N LEU A 8 2.05 -18.68 -13.42
CA LEU A 8 2.48 -17.51 -14.19
C LEU A 8 3.96 -17.22 -13.92
N LYS A 9 4.78 -17.23 -14.97
CA LYS A 9 6.19 -16.86 -14.89
C LYS A 9 6.35 -15.35 -15.00
N LEU A 10 7.03 -14.75 -14.03
CA LEU A 10 7.41 -13.34 -14.02
C LEU A 10 8.73 -13.10 -14.80
N PRO A 11 9.01 -11.85 -15.23
CA PRO A 11 10.23 -11.51 -15.96
C PRO A 11 11.54 -11.88 -15.24
N ASN A 12 11.62 -11.71 -13.92
CA ASN A 12 12.75 -12.16 -13.09
C ASN A 12 12.94 -13.69 -13.00
N GLY A 13 12.05 -14.48 -13.62
CA GLY A 13 12.11 -15.93 -13.68
C GLY A 13 11.40 -16.66 -12.54
N VAL A 14 10.86 -15.95 -11.54
CA VAL A 14 10.00 -16.52 -10.50
C VAL A 14 8.70 -17.03 -11.12
N VAL A 15 8.22 -18.19 -10.66
CA VAL A 15 6.96 -18.78 -11.13
C VAL A 15 5.96 -18.70 -9.99
N LEU A 16 4.94 -17.86 -10.16
CA LEU A 16 3.77 -17.83 -9.29
C LEU A 16 2.95 -19.10 -9.53
N LYS A 17 2.56 -19.80 -8.44
CA LYS A 17 1.80 -21.06 -8.52
C LYS A 17 0.40 -20.91 -9.14
N ASN A 18 -0.15 -19.70 -9.11
CA ASN A 18 -1.42 -19.31 -9.70
C ASN A 18 -1.41 -17.79 -9.97
N ARG A 19 -2.52 -17.24 -10.47
CA ARG A 19 -2.63 -15.81 -10.85
C ARG A 19 -3.36 -14.96 -9.81
N ILE A 20 -3.42 -15.42 -8.56
CA ILE A 20 -4.16 -14.76 -7.48
C ILE A 20 -3.15 -14.10 -6.53
N CYS A 21 -3.37 -12.82 -6.26
CA CYS A 21 -2.59 -12.04 -5.32
C CYS A 21 -3.47 -11.52 -4.18
N LYS A 22 -3.03 -11.68 -2.92
CA LYS A 22 -3.54 -10.84 -1.83
C LYS A 22 -3.00 -9.44 -2.07
N ALA A 23 -3.87 -8.53 -2.48
CA ALA A 23 -3.49 -7.14 -2.76
C ALA A 23 -3.21 -6.40 -1.44
N ALA A 24 -2.39 -5.35 -1.53
CA ALA A 24 -2.02 -4.53 -0.38
C ALA A 24 -3.24 -3.95 0.34
N MET A 25 -3.22 -4.00 1.68
CA MET A 25 -4.22 -3.44 2.58
C MET A 25 -3.51 -2.87 3.80
N GLU A 26 -3.85 -1.67 4.24
CA GLU A 26 -3.27 -1.11 5.46
C GLU A 26 -3.77 -1.89 6.70
N GLU A 27 -2.89 -2.62 7.38
CA GLU A 27 -3.26 -3.41 8.56
C GLU A 27 -3.28 -2.61 9.86
N ASN A 28 -2.37 -1.64 10.03
CA ASN A 28 -2.16 -0.85 11.26
C ASN A 28 -1.77 -1.67 12.50
N LEU A 29 -1.03 -2.76 12.29
CA LEU A 29 -0.62 -3.72 13.32
C LEU A 29 0.90 -3.74 13.57
N ALA A 30 1.59 -2.63 13.34
CA ALA A 30 2.99 -2.52 13.76
C ALA A 30 3.12 -2.45 15.30
N ASP A 31 4.18 -3.04 15.82
CA ASP A 31 4.54 -2.96 17.23
C ASP A 31 5.47 -1.77 17.47
N ILE A 32 4.88 -0.68 17.94
CA ILE A 32 5.57 0.60 18.16
C ILE A 32 6.61 0.52 19.28
N ASN A 33 6.43 -0.39 20.24
CA ASN A 33 7.42 -0.61 21.30
C ASN A 33 8.71 -1.24 20.75
N HIS A 34 8.62 -1.90 19.60
CA HIS A 34 9.72 -2.49 18.85
C HIS A 34 9.93 -1.73 17.53
N PHE A 35 9.86 -0.40 17.61
CA PHE A 35 10.19 0.53 16.54
C PHE A 35 9.47 0.27 15.21
N LEU A 36 8.16 0.02 15.26
CA LEU A 36 7.31 -0.17 14.06
C LEU A 36 7.64 -1.46 13.29
N ALA A 37 8.29 -2.44 13.94
CA ALA A 37 8.42 -3.80 13.43
C ALA A 37 7.06 -4.53 13.42
N PRO A 38 6.93 -5.68 12.72
CA PRO A 38 5.74 -6.51 12.80
C PRO A 38 5.40 -6.92 14.24
N SER A 39 4.12 -6.82 14.61
CA SER A 39 3.62 -7.43 15.84
C SER A 39 3.43 -8.93 15.66
N HIS A 40 3.25 -9.64 16.78
CA HIS A 40 2.89 -11.06 16.74
C HIS A 40 1.58 -11.30 15.97
N GLU A 41 0.56 -10.47 16.18
CA GLU A 41 -0.71 -10.57 15.44
C GLU A 41 -0.53 -10.37 13.95
N LEU A 42 0.38 -9.48 13.54
CA LEU A 42 0.67 -9.27 12.13
C LEU A 42 1.35 -10.50 11.52
N ILE A 43 2.32 -11.10 12.22
CA ILE A 43 2.99 -12.33 11.78
C ILE A 43 1.96 -13.46 11.56
N GLU A 44 1.04 -13.66 12.49
CA GLU A 44 0.00 -14.69 12.36
C GLU A 44 -1.03 -14.38 11.26
N LEU A 45 -1.33 -13.09 11.02
CA LEU A 45 -2.16 -12.68 9.89
C LEU A 45 -1.50 -13.03 8.54
N TYR A 46 -0.19 -12.77 8.40
CA TYR A 46 0.54 -13.16 7.20
C TYR A 46 0.69 -14.68 7.04
N ARG A 47 0.78 -15.42 8.16
CA ARG A 47 0.70 -16.90 8.15
C ARG A 47 -0.64 -17.38 7.58
N ALA A 48 -1.75 -16.77 8.00
CA ALA A 48 -3.07 -17.11 7.50
C ALA A 48 -3.21 -16.81 5.99
N TRP A 49 -2.73 -15.66 5.52
CA TRP A 49 -2.75 -15.33 4.09
C TRP A 49 -1.83 -16.21 3.25
N GLY A 50 -0.65 -16.57 3.78
CA GLY A 50 0.27 -17.50 3.12
C GLY A 50 -0.38 -18.85 2.84
N LYS A 51 -1.08 -19.40 3.85
CA LYS A 51 -1.83 -20.67 3.74
C LYS A 51 -3.12 -20.55 2.92
N GLY A 52 -3.56 -19.33 2.62
CA GLY A 52 -4.85 -19.02 2.01
C GLY A 52 -4.98 -19.35 0.52
N GLY A 53 -3.87 -19.68 -0.15
CA GLY A 53 -3.85 -20.14 -1.54
C GLY A 53 -3.47 -19.08 -2.57
N SER A 54 -3.23 -17.83 -2.17
CA SER A 54 -2.67 -16.83 -3.10
C SER A 54 -1.26 -17.25 -3.52
N ALA A 55 -0.87 -16.96 -4.77
CA ALA A 55 0.51 -17.14 -5.21
C ALA A 55 1.42 -16.00 -4.77
N LEU A 56 0.88 -14.79 -4.69
CA LEU A 56 1.58 -13.60 -4.23
C LEU A 56 0.81 -12.95 -3.07
N VAL A 57 1.54 -12.49 -2.06
CA VAL A 57 1.02 -11.72 -0.94
C VAL A 57 1.77 -10.40 -0.92
N LEU A 58 1.04 -9.32 -1.19
CA LEU A 58 1.54 -7.96 -1.01
C LEU A 58 1.23 -7.48 0.40
N THR A 59 2.23 -6.91 1.05
CA THR A 59 1.99 -6.30 2.36
C THR A 59 1.14 -5.04 2.24
N GLY A 60 0.55 -4.59 3.35
CA GLY A 60 0.26 -3.16 3.49
C GLY A 60 1.53 -2.30 3.39
N HIS A 61 1.34 -0.99 3.48
CA HIS A 61 2.40 -0.04 3.17
C HIS A 61 3.51 -0.14 4.25
N VAL A 62 4.73 -0.42 3.80
CA VAL A 62 5.95 -0.35 4.59
C VAL A 62 6.59 1.01 4.30
N MET A 63 6.63 1.86 5.32
CA MET A 63 7.17 3.21 5.20
C MET A 63 8.69 3.16 5.12
N ILE A 64 9.26 3.99 4.24
CA ILE A 64 10.72 4.09 4.03
C ILE A 64 11.41 5.06 5.00
N ASP A 65 10.63 5.87 5.73
CA ASP A 65 11.12 6.88 6.66
C ASP A 65 10.22 6.90 7.91
N PRO A 66 10.79 6.70 9.12
CA PRO A 66 10.02 6.71 10.35
C PRO A 66 9.48 8.11 10.70
N ARG A 67 9.97 9.16 10.04
CA ARG A 67 9.49 10.54 10.17
C ARG A 67 8.37 10.88 9.19
N ALA A 68 8.00 9.95 8.30
CA ALA A 68 6.91 10.11 7.36
C ALA A 68 6.04 8.84 7.36
N LEU A 69 5.15 8.73 8.36
CA LEU A 69 4.23 7.60 8.47
C LEU A 69 2.85 7.98 7.93
N GLY A 70 2.22 7.06 7.19
CA GLY A 70 0.82 7.21 6.74
C GLY A 70 -0.21 6.98 7.84
N SER A 71 0.18 6.31 8.92
CA SER A 71 -0.65 6.02 10.08
C SER A 71 0.21 5.69 11.31
N PRO A 72 -0.33 5.82 12.53
CA PRO A 72 0.41 5.49 13.75
C PRO A 72 0.85 4.03 13.89
N GLY A 73 0.15 3.10 13.23
CA GLY A 73 0.41 1.67 13.27
C GLY A 73 1.05 1.12 11.98
N ALA A 74 1.57 1.98 11.10
CA ALA A 74 2.25 1.58 9.88
C ALA A 74 3.58 0.87 10.20
N LEU A 75 3.93 -0.14 9.39
CA LEU A 75 5.28 -0.69 9.39
C LEU A 75 6.25 0.35 8.85
N CYS A 76 7.48 0.35 9.35
CA CYS A 76 8.59 1.07 8.76
C CYS A 76 9.79 0.14 8.67
N LEU A 77 10.43 0.05 7.51
CA LEU A 77 11.67 -0.71 7.29
C LEU A 77 12.73 0.24 6.72
N CYS A 78 13.72 0.61 7.52
CA CYS A 78 14.75 1.55 7.10
C CYS A 78 16.01 1.42 7.95
N ASP A 79 17.15 1.86 7.39
CA ASP A 79 18.44 1.89 8.10
C ASP A 79 18.34 2.67 9.42
N ASP A 80 17.42 3.65 9.50
CA ASP A 80 17.31 4.48 10.68
C ASP A 80 16.91 3.72 11.97
N LEU A 81 16.27 2.57 11.80
CA LEU A 81 15.71 1.76 12.88
C LEU A 81 16.37 0.39 13.03
N VAL A 82 17.31 0.02 12.15
CA VAL A 82 17.99 -1.29 12.18
C VAL A 82 18.63 -1.57 13.54
N ASP A 83 19.29 -0.56 14.11
CA ASP A 83 19.98 -0.68 15.40
C ASP A 83 19.13 -0.24 16.60
N ALA A 84 17.85 0.12 16.37
CA ALA A 84 16.99 0.62 17.44
C ALA A 84 16.58 -0.48 18.43
N ASP A 85 16.47 -1.72 17.95
CA ASP A 85 16.12 -2.89 18.75
C ASP A 85 16.71 -4.17 18.11
N PRO A 86 17.42 -5.02 18.87
CA PRO A 86 17.96 -6.28 18.35
C PRO A 86 16.94 -7.19 17.64
N VAL A 87 15.65 -7.12 17.99
CA VAL A 87 14.61 -7.96 17.39
C VAL A 87 13.92 -7.32 16.17
N TYR A 88 14.26 -6.07 15.83
CA TYR A 88 13.57 -5.30 14.79
C TYR A 88 13.59 -6.02 13.44
N LEU A 89 14.78 -6.34 12.92
CA LEU A 89 14.92 -7.07 11.66
C LEU A 89 14.40 -8.51 11.76
N ASP A 90 14.59 -9.17 12.90
CA ASP A 90 14.14 -10.54 13.11
C ASP A 90 12.62 -10.67 12.99
N ARG A 91 11.85 -9.72 13.51
CA ARG A 91 10.38 -9.69 13.36
C ARG A 91 9.93 -9.56 11.91
N PHE A 92 10.67 -8.83 11.07
CA PHE A 92 10.39 -8.82 9.63
C PHE A 92 10.68 -10.18 8.99
N ARG A 93 11.80 -10.85 9.35
CA ARG A 93 12.08 -12.21 8.88
C ARG A 93 10.98 -13.18 9.28
N GLN A 94 10.54 -13.15 10.54
CA GLN A 94 9.46 -13.99 11.03
C GLN A 94 8.14 -13.79 10.24
N MET A 95 7.77 -12.54 9.93
CA MET A 95 6.58 -12.25 9.12
C MET A 95 6.71 -12.81 7.70
N ILE A 96 7.88 -12.65 7.07
CA ILE A 96 8.19 -13.16 5.73
C ILE A 96 8.13 -14.69 5.72
N ASP A 97 8.81 -15.34 6.65
CA ASP A 97 8.87 -16.80 6.76
C ASP A 97 7.48 -17.40 7.02
N ALA A 98 6.73 -16.82 7.96
CA ALA A 98 5.37 -17.25 8.28
C ALA A 98 4.44 -17.21 7.07
N CYS A 99 4.59 -16.21 6.19
CA CYS A 99 3.84 -16.15 4.94
C CYS A 99 4.28 -17.24 3.95
N LYS A 100 5.60 -17.43 3.79
CA LYS A 100 6.17 -18.40 2.84
C LYS A 100 5.90 -19.86 3.21
N GLU A 101 5.61 -20.18 4.48
CA GLU A 101 5.19 -21.52 4.90
C GLU A 101 4.00 -22.08 4.10
N GLY A 102 3.08 -21.22 3.65
CA GLY A 102 1.94 -21.60 2.81
C GLY A 102 2.27 -21.69 1.31
N GLY A 103 3.54 -21.54 0.93
CA GLY A 103 4.03 -21.57 -0.44
C GLY A 103 3.59 -20.37 -1.28
N ALA A 104 3.35 -19.22 -0.65
CA ALA A 104 3.13 -17.95 -1.35
C ALA A 104 4.45 -17.16 -1.43
N GLU A 105 4.64 -16.42 -2.52
CA GLU A 105 5.63 -15.34 -2.55
C GLU A 105 5.13 -14.17 -1.69
N ILE A 106 6.02 -13.50 -0.95
CA ILE A 106 5.70 -12.28 -0.19
C ILE A 106 6.57 -11.13 -0.66
N TRP A 107 5.93 -10.05 -1.09
CA TRP A 107 6.61 -8.83 -1.51
C TRP A 107 6.14 -7.66 -0.64
N LEU A 108 7.07 -6.80 -0.23
CA LEU A 108 6.75 -5.65 0.61
C LEU A 108 6.31 -4.47 -0.26
N GLN A 109 5.11 -3.93 -0.01
CA GLN A 109 4.71 -2.68 -0.67
C GLN A 109 5.36 -1.50 0.04
N ILE A 110 6.34 -0.85 -0.58
CA ILE A 110 7.10 0.26 0.01
C ILE A 110 6.51 1.61 -0.40
N ASN A 111 6.41 2.53 0.56
CA ASN A 111 5.65 3.78 0.37
C ASN A 111 6.27 4.97 1.12
N HIS A 112 5.88 6.17 0.68
CA HIS A 112 6.07 7.42 1.42
C HIS A 112 4.77 8.25 1.38
N PRO A 113 4.23 8.72 2.52
CA PRO A 113 2.91 9.32 2.59
C PRO A 113 2.81 10.68 1.87
N GLY A 114 3.93 11.40 1.79
CA GLY A 114 4.03 12.68 1.12
C GLY A 114 3.10 13.73 1.73
N ARG A 115 2.28 14.39 0.91
CA ARG A 115 1.31 15.38 1.41
C ARG A 115 0.16 14.78 2.25
N GLN A 116 0.06 13.46 2.32
CA GLN A 116 -0.94 12.74 3.12
C GLN A 116 -0.40 12.28 4.47
N THR A 117 0.72 12.85 4.96
CA THR A 117 1.20 12.61 6.32
C THR A 117 0.17 13.13 7.34
N PRO A 118 -0.38 12.28 8.23
CA PRO A 118 -1.40 12.70 9.18
C PRO A 118 -0.87 13.72 10.20
N LYS A 119 -1.61 14.82 10.34
CA LYS A 119 -1.31 15.91 11.29
C LYS A 119 -1.17 15.43 12.74
N ALA A 120 -1.96 14.43 13.13
CA ALA A 120 -1.96 13.88 14.50
C ALA A 120 -0.58 13.33 14.94
N LEU A 121 0.24 12.89 13.98
CA LEU A 121 1.59 12.38 14.23
C LEU A 121 2.61 13.49 14.52
N GLY A 122 2.30 14.75 14.20
CA GLY A 122 3.21 15.88 14.39
C GLY A 122 4.45 15.84 13.48
N GLN A 123 4.37 15.10 12.38
CA GLN A 123 5.41 14.98 11.38
C GLN A 123 5.30 16.11 10.35
N VAL A 124 6.43 16.50 9.75
CA VAL A 124 6.43 17.48 8.65
C VAL A 124 6.02 16.78 7.36
N ALA A 125 4.84 17.13 6.84
CA ALA A 125 4.42 16.68 5.52
C ALA A 125 5.33 17.29 4.43
N LYS A 126 5.77 16.48 3.48
CA LYS A 126 6.58 16.90 2.33
C LYS A 126 5.92 16.51 1.02
N GLY A 127 6.06 17.33 -0.01
CA GLY A 127 5.45 17.05 -1.31
C GLY A 127 6.13 17.79 -2.45
N PRO A 128 5.67 17.58 -3.70
CA PRO A 128 6.26 18.24 -4.87
C PRO A 128 6.08 19.76 -4.83
N SER A 129 4.98 20.24 -4.25
CA SER A 129 4.67 21.66 -4.07
C SER A 129 3.88 21.89 -2.79
N ALA A 130 3.79 23.14 -2.34
CA ALA A 130 3.02 23.55 -1.17
C ALA A 130 1.49 23.54 -1.41
N VAL A 131 0.96 22.40 -1.89
CA VAL A 131 -0.45 22.18 -2.20
C VAL A 131 -1.03 21.16 -1.22
N ALA A 132 -1.92 21.64 -0.34
CA ALA A 132 -2.60 20.79 0.64
C ALA A 132 -3.51 19.74 -0.02
N VAL A 133 -3.83 18.67 0.71
CA VAL A 133 -4.90 17.73 0.33
C VAL A 133 -6.25 18.42 0.43
N ASP A 134 -7.09 18.33 -0.60
CA ASP A 134 -8.43 18.89 -0.66
C ASP A 134 -9.53 17.83 -0.53
N ILE A 135 -9.93 17.57 0.72
CA ILE A 135 -11.09 16.78 1.12
C ILE A 135 -12.14 17.66 1.83
N GLY A 136 -12.22 18.95 1.45
CA GLY A 136 -13.14 19.92 2.03
C GLY A 136 -12.82 20.28 3.48
N ARG A 137 -13.85 20.33 4.35
CA ARG A 137 -13.69 20.79 5.75
C ARG A 137 -12.72 19.93 6.57
N LEU A 138 -12.53 18.67 6.20
CA LEU A 138 -11.65 17.75 6.92
C LEU A 138 -10.16 17.96 6.60
N SER A 139 -9.82 18.66 5.51
CA SER A 139 -8.43 18.82 5.05
C SER A 139 -7.52 19.36 6.14
N ARG A 140 -7.87 20.51 6.73
CA ARG A 140 -7.05 21.21 7.73
C ARG A 140 -6.97 20.50 9.08
N VAL A 141 -7.92 19.59 9.33
CA VAL A 141 -7.96 18.78 10.56
C VAL A 141 -7.06 17.56 10.40
N MET A 142 -7.06 16.94 9.22
CA MET A 142 -6.35 15.69 8.99
C MET A 142 -4.91 15.88 8.51
N PHE A 143 -4.64 16.91 7.71
CA PHE A 143 -3.36 17.11 7.03
C PHE A 143 -2.90 18.57 7.14
N ASP A 144 -1.58 18.76 7.21
CA ASP A 144 -0.96 20.07 7.07
C ASP A 144 -0.63 20.35 5.59
N THR A 145 -0.43 21.63 5.25
CA THR A 145 0.15 21.98 3.96
C THR A 145 1.56 21.42 3.87
N PRO A 146 1.90 20.63 2.84
CA PRO A 146 3.23 20.06 2.72
C PRO A 146 4.28 21.14 2.47
N VAL A 147 5.48 20.92 2.99
CA VAL A 147 6.66 21.66 2.55
C VAL A 147 7.07 21.16 1.17
N GLU A 148 7.34 22.08 0.25
CA GLU A 148 7.88 21.74 -1.06
C GLU A 148 9.28 21.13 -0.91
N MET A 149 9.48 19.94 -1.46
CA MET A 149 10.76 19.22 -1.37
C MET A 149 11.86 19.92 -2.16
N THR A 150 13.05 19.99 -1.57
CA THR A 150 14.28 20.41 -2.27
C THR A 150 14.87 19.25 -3.09
N GLU A 151 15.92 19.51 -3.88
CA GLU A 151 16.64 18.44 -4.58
C GLU A 151 17.21 17.42 -3.57
N GLU A 152 17.76 17.88 -2.45
CA GLU A 152 18.32 17.02 -1.40
C GLU A 152 17.24 16.12 -0.78
N ASP A 153 16.06 16.67 -0.51
CA ASP A 153 14.91 15.88 -0.03
C ASP A 153 14.53 14.78 -1.04
N ILE A 154 14.51 15.12 -2.33
CA ILE A 154 14.17 14.18 -3.40
C ILE A 154 15.24 13.07 -3.51
N GLN A 155 16.52 13.43 -3.46
CA GLN A 155 17.62 12.46 -3.48
C GLN A 155 17.61 11.55 -2.23
N ASP A 156 17.27 12.09 -1.07
CA ASP A 156 17.13 11.29 0.15
C ASP A 156 15.99 10.28 0.03
N VAL A 157 14.83 10.68 -0.50
CA VAL A 157 13.73 9.76 -0.78
C VAL A 157 14.15 8.65 -1.74
N ILE A 158 14.85 8.96 -2.82
CA ILE A 158 15.36 7.96 -3.77
C ILE A 158 16.25 6.94 -3.06
N ARG A 159 17.21 7.39 -2.25
CA ARG A 159 18.08 6.50 -1.46
C ARG A 159 17.29 5.64 -0.48
N ARG A 160 16.32 6.22 0.24
CA ARG A 160 15.52 5.49 1.23
C ARG A 160 14.71 4.37 0.59
N PHE A 161 14.05 4.63 -0.56
CA PHE A 161 13.38 3.57 -1.31
C PHE A 161 14.34 2.43 -1.70
N ALA A 162 15.53 2.76 -2.21
CA ALA A 162 16.53 1.78 -2.59
C ALA A 162 17.01 0.95 -1.38
N ARG A 163 17.34 1.60 -0.26
CA ARG A 163 17.78 0.92 0.96
C ARG A 163 16.70 0.05 1.58
N THR A 164 15.46 0.51 1.64
CA THR A 164 14.34 -0.33 2.10
C THR A 164 14.18 -1.58 1.23
N ALA A 165 14.38 -1.48 -0.09
CA ALA A 165 14.32 -2.64 -0.98
C ALA A 165 15.48 -3.62 -0.74
N ALA A 166 16.71 -3.14 -0.53
CA ALA A 166 17.83 -4.01 -0.15
C ALA A 166 17.62 -4.68 1.21
N LEU A 167 17.11 -3.97 2.22
CA LEU A 167 16.75 -4.60 3.49
C LEU A 167 15.70 -5.69 3.29
N ALA A 168 14.67 -5.45 2.47
CA ALA A 168 13.66 -6.46 2.16
C ALA A 168 14.27 -7.72 1.49
N GLU A 169 15.23 -7.54 0.59
CA GLU A 169 16.01 -8.64 0.00
C GLU A 169 16.83 -9.40 1.05
N GLU A 170 17.58 -8.70 1.91
CA GLU A 170 18.39 -9.28 2.99
C GLU A 170 17.55 -10.07 4.00
N LEU A 171 16.27 -9.70 4.17
CA LEU A 171 15.30 -10.36 5.02
C LEU A 171 14.60 -11.55 4.35
N GLY A 172 14.86 -11.82 3.07
CA GLY A 172 14.34 -12.98 2.35
C GLY A 172 12.98 -12.78 1.67
N ALA A 173 12.52 -11.52 1.52
CA ALA A 173 11.33 -11.22 0.70
C ALA A 173 11.58 -11.59 -0.76
N GLY A 174 10.53 -12.00 -1.47
CA GLY A 174 10.62 -12.32 -2.91
C GLY A 174 10.78 -11.08 -3.79
N GLY A 175 10.47 -9.90 -3.26
CA GLY A 175 10.50 -8.64 -3.99
C GLY A 175 9.87 -7.49 -3.20
N ILE A 176 9.67 -6.37 -3.88
CA ILE A 176 8.91 -5.22 -3.40
C ILE A 176 7.87 -4.78 -4.44
N GLU A 177 6.89 -4.01 -3.99
CA GLU A 177 6.05 -3.19 -4.85
C GLU A 177 6.24 -1.70 -4.50
N VAL A 178 6.63 -0.88 -5.48
CA VAL A 178 6.73 0.58 -5.31
C VAL A 178 5.35 1.19 -5.43
N HIS A 179 4.88 1.86 -4.36
CA HIS A 179 3.58 2.49 -4.37
C HIS A 179 3.60 3.90 -4.98
N ALA A 180 3.10 4.03 -6.22
CA ALA A 180 2.98 5.29 -6.95
C ALA A 180 1.54 5.61 -7.37
N ALA A 181 0.60 5.35 -6.46
CA ALA A 181 -0.83 5.55 -6.65
C ALA A 181 -1.46 6.31 -5.48
N HIS A 182 -2.76 6.58 -5.57
CA HIS A 182 -3.60 7.05 -4.45
C HIS A 182 -3.24 8.42 -3.85
N GLY A 183 -2.44 9.22 -4.55
CA GLY A 183 -2.03 10.56 -4.12
C GLY A 183 -0.94 10.58 -3.04
N TYR A 184 -0.31 9.44 -2.74
CA TYR A 184 0.93 9.37 -1.95
C TYR A 184 2.08 10.04 -2.70
N LEU A 185 3.29 10.07 -2.13
CA LEU A 185 4.37 10.94 -2.62
C LEU A 185 4.63 10.81 -4.14
N LEU A 186 4.89 9.61 -4.63
CA LEU A 186 5.21 9.40 -6.05
C LEU A 186 4.03 9.74 -6.96
N SER A 187 2.80 9.44 -6.53
CA SER A 187 1.57 9.82 -7.24
C SER A 187 1.32 11.32 -7.20
N ALA A 188 1.68 12.00 -6.11
CA ALA A 188 1.57 13.45 -5.99
C ALA A 188 2.55 14.16 -6.93
N PHE A 189 3.79 13.65 -7.07
CA PHE A 189 4.72 14.13 -8.09
C PHE A 189 4.18 13.91 -9.50
N ALA A 190 3.59 12.74 -9.77
CA ALA A 190 3.00 12.43 -11.06
C ALA A 190 1.76 13.30 -11.36
N SER A 191 0.97 13.73 -10.38
CA SER A 191 -0.26 14.47 -10.62
C SER A 191 -0.02 15.98 -10.84
N PRO A 192 -0.51 16.58 -11.94
CA PRO A 192 -0.40 18.02 -12.18
C PRO A 192 -1.28 18.85 -11.24
N ILE A 193 -2.20 18.23 -10.50
CA ILE A 193 -2.98 18.91 -9.45
C ILE A 193 -2.09 19.23 -8.25
N ALA A 194 -1.27 18.28 -7.82
CA ALA A 194 -0.41 18.42 -6.64
C ALA A 194 0.98 18.96 -6.97
N ASN A 195 1.52 18.68 -8.16
CA ASN A 195 2.83 19.12 -8.60
C ASN A 195 2.74 20.38 -9.47
N LYS A 196 3.15 21.52 -8.91
CA LYS A 196 3.18 22.84 -9.55
C LYS A 196 4.61 23.32 -9.84
N ARG A 197 5.60 22.41 -9.76
CA ARG A 197 7.01 22.75 -9.99
C ARG A 197 7.27 23.13 -11.44
N THR A 198 8.26 24.00 -11.62
CA THR A 198 8.76 24.45 -12.92
C THR A 198 10.17 23.94 -13.23
N ASP A 199 10.76 23.17 -12.31
CA ASP A 199 12.07 22.54 -12.48
C ASP A 199 11.96 21.17 -13.16
N ARG A 200 13.06 20.38 -13.12
CA ARG A 200 13.13 19.06 -13.75
C ARG A 200 12.20 18.00 -13.15
N TRP A 201 11.50 18.32 -12.06
CA TRP A 201 10.58 17.43 -11.37
C TRP A 201 9.11 17.81 -11.59
N GLY A 202 8.79 18.84 -12.38
CA GLY A 202 7.42 19.24 -12.71
C GLY A 202 7.23 19.69 -14.16
N GLY A 203 6.00 20.09 -14.48
CA GLY A 203 5.59 20.46 -15.84
C GLY A 203 5.20 19.24 -16.68
N SER A 204 6.08 18.83 -17.60
CA SER A 204 5.81 17.71 -18.52
C SER A 204 5.54 16.40 -17.77
N LEU A 205 4.84 15.46 -18.41
CA LEU A 205 4.62 14.12 -17.82
C LEU A 205 5.96 13.47 -17.44
N GLU A 206 6.95 13.53 -18.34
CA GLU A 206 8.29 12.99 -18.12
C GLU A 206 8.92 13.52 -16.82
N ASN A 207 8.85 14.83 -16.58
CA ASN A 207 9.38 15.44 -15.37
C ASN A 207 8.58 15.06 -14.12
N ARG A 208 7.24 15.08 -14.21
CA ARG A 208 6.34 14.70 -13.12
C ARG A 208 6.53 13.25 -12.67
N THR A 209 6.82 12.34 -13.60
CA THR A 209 7.05 10.91 -13.31
C THR A 209 8.52 10.57 -13.10
N ARG A 210 9.43 11.53 -13.25
CA ARG A 210 10.88 11.33 -13.11
C ARG A 210 11.25 10.71 -11.77
N LEU A 211 10.63 11.17 -10.67
CA LEU A 211 10.89 10.63 -9.34
C LEU A 211 10.59 9.13 -9.25
N LEU A 212 9.45 8.68 -9.79
CA LEU A 212 9.12 7.25 -9.85
C LEU A 212 10.22 6.46 -10.59
N PHE A 213 10.63 6.94 -11.77
CA PHE A 213 11.61 6.22 -12.58
C PHE A 213 12.99 6.20 -11.92
N GLU A 214 13.43 7.28 -11.30
CA GLU A 214 14.69 7.31 -10.56
C GLU A 214 14.65 6.41 -9.32
N VAL A 215 13.52 6.32 -8.62
CA VAL A 215 13.31 5.35 -7.53
C VAL A 215 13.46 3.91 -8.04
N VAL A 216 12.77 3.54 -9.13
CA VAL A 216 12.86 2.19 -9.70
C VAL A 216 14.29 1.88 -10.13
N LYS A 217 14.97 2.81 -10.82
CA LYS A 217 16.38 2.63 -11.22
C LYS A 217 17.30 2.45 -10.02
N ALA A 218 17.11 3.24 -8.95
CA ALA A 218 17.93 3.14 -7.74
C ALA A 218 17.72 1.78 -7.05
N ILE A 219 16.47 1.33 -6.92
CA ILE A 219 16.16 -0.01 -6.39
C ILE A 219 16.85 -1.10 -7.21
N LYS A 220 16.72 -1.07 -8.55
CA LYS A 220 17.33 -2.08 -9.43
C LYS A 220 18.87 -2.10 -9.37
N ARG A 221 19.51 -1.00 -8.96
CA ARG A 221 20.97 -0.94 -8.74
C ARG A 221 21.38 -1.45 -7.37
N GLU A 222 20.53 -1.25 -6.36
CA GLU A 222 20.83 -1.54 -4.96
C GLU A 222 20.63 -3.03 -4.59
N VAL A 223 19.61 -3.67 -5.17
CA VAL A 223 19.33 -5.10 -4.94
C VAL A 223 20.33 -5.99 -5.69
N LYS A 224 20.71 -7.12 -5.08
CA LYS A 224 21.82 -7.98 -5.54
C LYS A 224 21.35 -9.13 -6.41
N SER A 225 20.18 -9.68 -6.14
CA SER A 225 19.63 -10.85 -6.81
C SER A 225 18.80 -10.44 -8.02
N SER A 226 19.11 -11.04 -9.17
CA SER A 226 18.26 -10.90 -10.37
C SER A 226 16.87 -11.54 -10.21
N LYS A 227 16.67 -12.35 -9.17
CA LYS A 227 15.37 -12.96 -8.84
C LYS A 227 14.53 -12.09 -7.89
N PHE A 228 15.11 -11.04 -7.29
CA PHE A 228 14.35 -10.13 -6.44
C PHE A 228 13.41 -9.28 -7.31
N GLY A 229 12.11 -9.42 -7.07
CA GLY A 229 11.08 -8.80 -7.88
C GLY A 229 10.87 -7.31 -7.58
N VAL A 230 10.57 -6.53 -8.62
CA VAL A 230 10.17 -5.13 -8.50
C VAL A 230 8.84 -4.91 -9.20
N GLY A 231 7.76 -4.83 -8.43
CA GLY A 231 6.44 -4.39 -8.89
C GLY A 231 6.28 -2.88 -8.78
N VAL A 232 5.38 -2.29 -9.56
CA VAL A 232 5.01 -0.87 -9.42
C VAL A 232 3.49 -0.73 -9.46
N LYS A 233 2.94 -0.03 -8.47
CA LYS A 233 1.51 0.31 -8.44
C LYS A 233 1.30 1.74 -8.92
N ILE A 234 0.47 1.93 -9.95
CA ILE A 234 0.12 3.25 -10.49
C ILE A 234 -1.40 3.49 -10.51
N ASN A 235 -1.78 4.75 -10.58
CA ASN A 235 -3.16 5.13 -10.90
C ASN A 235 -3.43 4.92 -12.39
N SER A 236 -4.59 4.39 -12.76
CA SER A 236 -5.12 4.47 -14.13
C SER A 236 -5.54 5.90 -14.46
N ALA A 237 -6.06 6.62 -13.46
CA ALA A 237 -6.37 8.04 -13.49
C ALA A 237 -6.57 8.56 -12.05
N ASP A 238 -6.46 9.87 -11.86
CA ASP A 238 -6.82 10.54 -10.61
C ASP A 238 -8.35 10.72 -10.45
N PHE A 239 -9.11 10.62 -11.55
CA PHE A 239 -10.55 10.92 -11.62
C PHE A 239 -10.89 12.33 -11.11
N GLN A 240 -10.00 13.28 -11.39
CA GLN A 240 -10.16 14.71 -11.11
C GLN A 240 -9.85 15.49 -12.39
N ARG A 241 -10.62 16.54 -12.66
CA ARG A 241 -10.42 17.37 -13.85
C ARG A 241 -9.03 18.00 -13.83
N GLY A 242 -8.26 17.80 -14.90
CA GLY A 242 -6.90 18.31 -15.01
C GLY A 242 -5.89 17.60 -14.10
N GLY A 243 -6.18 16.35 -13.70
CA GLY A 243 -5.27 15.46 -12.97
C GLY A 243 -4.52 14.50 -13.89
N PHE A 244 -3.95 13.44 -13.31
CA PHE A 244 -3.35 12.34 -14.05
C PHE A 244 -4.44 11.54 -14.81
N GLU A 245 -4.24 11.32 -16.10
CA GLU A 245 -5.24 10.72 -17.00
C GLU A 245 -4.84 9.33 -17.51
N GLU A 246 -5.78 8.65 -18.16
CA GLU A 246 -5.58 7.31 -18.72
C GLU A 246 -4.40 7.23 -19.70
N GLN A 247 -4.24 8.25 -20.55
CA GLN A 247 -3.14 8.31 -21.51
C GLN A 247 -1.78 8.53 -20.83
N ASP A 248 -1.75 9.30 -19.73
CA ASP A 248 -0.53 9.45 -18.91
C ASP A 248 -0.13 8.08 -18.33
N ALA A 249 -1.10 7.31 -17.83
CA ALA A 249 -0.87 5.98 -17.28
C ALA A 249 -0.24 5.02 -18.31
N LEU A 250 -0.74 5.02 -19.55
CA LEU A 250 -0.22 4.18 -20.63
C LEU A 250 1.22 4.57 -21.01
N GLN A 251 1.55 5.87 -21.10
CA GLN A 251 2.92 6.33 -21.35
C GLN A 251 3.87 5.96 -20.20
N VAL A 252 3.39 6.01 -18.95
CA VAL A 252 4.15 5.54 -17.79
C VAL A 252 4.41 4.03 -17.88
N ILE A 253 3.43 3.23 -18.28
CA ILE A 253 3.59 1.78 -18.50
C ILE A 253 4.65 1.50 -19.59
N GLU A 254 4.63 2.23 -20.70
CA GLU A 254 5.66 2.10 -21.75
C GLU A 254 7.06 2.37 -21.22
N THR A 255 7.22 3.41 -20.39
CA THR A 255 8.51 3.72 -19.79
C THR A 255 8.92 2.64 -18.79
N LEU A 256 8.01 2.16 -17.94
CA LEU A 256 8.26 1.09 -16.97
C LEU A 256 8.69 -0.22 -17.65
N ASN A 257 8.15 -0.54 -18.83
CA ASN A 257 8.58 -1.69 -19.63
C ASN A 257 10.09 -1.70 -19.93
N THR A 258 10.75 -0.54 -19.91
CA THR A 258 12.19 -0.40 -20.17
C THR A 258 13.06 -0.47 -18.91
N LEU A 259 12.46 -0.40 -17.72
CA LEU A 259 13.17 -0.32 -16.44
C LEU A 259 13.33 -1.67 -15.73
N GLY A 260 12.86 -2.76 -16.34
CA GLY A 260 13.01 -4.11 -15.80
C GLY A 260 12.19 -4.36 -14.53
N VAL A 261 10.98 -3.81 -14.47
CA VAL A 261 9.95 -4.20 -13.48
C VAL A 261 9.40 -5.59 -13.81
N ASP A 262 8.75 -6.22 -12.83
CA ASP A 262 8.28 -7.61 -12.93
C ASP A 262 6.76 -7.74 -13.04
N PHE A 263 6.02 -6.76 -12.55
CA PHE A 263 4.61 -6.57 -12.84
C PHE A 263 4.23 -5.11 -12.61
N ILE A 264 3.08 -4.69 -13.15
CA ILE A 264 2.49 -3.38 -12.86
C ILE A 264 1.09 -3.59 -12.29
N GLU A 265 0.84 -3.10 -11.07
CA GLU A 265 -0.51 -3.02 -10.52
C GLU A 265 -1.19 -1.74 -10.95
N VAL A 266 -2.40 -1.87 -11.48
CA VAL A 266 -3.25 -0.73 -11.80
C VAL A 266 -4.33 -0.61 -10.73
N SER A 267 -4.43 0.58 -10.16
CA SER A 267 -5.55 1.01 -9.32
C SER A 267 -6.08 2.36 -9.80
N GLY A 268 -6.78 3.13 -8.98
CA GLY A 268 -7.12 4.50 -9.36
C GLY A 268 -7.72 5.33 -8.23
N GLY A 269 -7.72 6.65 -8.43
CA GLY A 269 -8.21 7.65 -7.48
C GLY A 269 -7.18 8.13 -6.45
N SER A 270 -7.64 8.95 -5.50
CA SER A 270 -6.87 9.51 -4.38
C SER A 270 -7.78 9.67 -3.14
N TYR A 271 -7.30 10.21 -2.01
CA TYR A 271 -8.20 10.60 -0.91
C TYR A 271 -9.24 11.66 -1.34
N GLU A 272 -8.90 12.50 -2.33
CA GLU A 272 -9.74 13.57 -2.87
C GLU A 272 -10.80 13.01 -3.84
N SER A 273 -10.48 11.90 -4.53
CA SER A 273 -11.41 11.14 -5.37
C SER A 273 -11.23 9.63 -5.13
N PRO A 274 -11.87 9.05 -4.10
CA PRO A 274 -11.53 7.72 -3.61
C PRO A 274 -12.17 6.60 -4.44
N ALA A 275 -11.78 6.53 -5.72
CA ALA A 275 -12.18 5.48 -6.64
C ALA A 275 -11.76 4.08 -6.16
N MET A 276 -10.72 3.96 -5.33
CA MET A 276 -10.35 2.69 -4.68
C MET A 276 -11.32 2.26 -3.56
N ARG A 277 -12.04 3.18 -2.89
CA ARG A 277 -12.88 2.88 -1.70
C ARG A 277 -14.34 2.57 -1.98
N GLY A 278 -14.75 2.49 -3.25
CA GLY A 278 -16.13 2.08 -3.57
C GLY A 278 -17.25 3.07 -3.20
N ILE A 279 -16.97 4.35 -2.85
CA ILE A 279 -17.95 5.32 -2.26
C ILE A 279 -19.06 5.81 -3.23
N ASN A 280 -19.56 4.96 -4.12
CA ASN A 280 -20.75 5.21 -4.92
C ASN A 280 -21.48 3.87 -5.13
N LEU A 281 -22.12 3.37 -4.08
CA LEU A 281 -22.73 2.04 -4.03
C LEU A 281 -24.18 2.07 -4.52
N SER A 282 -24.43 1.45 -5.67
CA SER A 282 -25.57 0.54 -5.95
C SER A 282 -25.75 0.30 -7.46
N SER A 283 -25.28 1.21 -8.32
CA SER A 283 -25.26 1.05 -9.79
C SER A 283 -23.88 1.27 -10.45
N ARG A 284 -22.93 1.87 -9.72
CA ARG A 284 -21.58 2.21 -10.22
C ARG A 284 -20.50 1.17 -9.95
N SER A 285 -20.75 0.15 -9.13
CA SER A 285 -19.74 -0.89 -8.81
C SER A 285 -19.42 -1.76 -10.02
N ALA A 286 -20.44 -2.20 -10.77
CA ALA A 286 -20.27 -2.95 -12.01
C ALA A 286 -19.60 -2.10 -13.10
N GLN A 287 -20.02 -0.83 -13.27
CA GLN A 287 -19.37 0.10 -14.21
C GLN A 287 -17.91 0.39 -13.87
N ARG A 288 -17.58 0.51 -12.58
CA ARG A 288 -16.20 0.70 -12.11
C ARG A 288 -15.35 -0.54 -12.34
N GLN A 289 -15.89 -1.72 -12.04
CA GLN A 289 -15.22 -2.98 -12.31
C GLN A 289 -14.96 -3.14 -13.81
N ALA A 290 -15.95 -2.83 -14.65
CA ALA A 290 -15.79 -2.80 -16.10
C ALA A 290 -14.72 -1.79 -16.55
N TYR A 291 -14.66 -0.60 -15.93
CA TYR A 291 -13.62 0.39 -16.24
C TYR A 291 -12.21 -0.12 -15.94
N PHE A 292 -11.98 -0.69 -14.74
CA PHE A 292 -10.66 -1.22 -14.40
C PHE A 292 -10.28 -2.44 -15.24
N LEU A 293 -11.25 -3.27 -15.62
CA LEU A 293 -11.05 -4.37 -16.55
C LEU A 293 -10.66 -3.87 -17.94
N ASP A 294 -11.41 -2.93 -18.52
CA ASP A 294 -11.11 -2.31 -19.83
C ASP A 294 -9.72 -1.66 -19.84
N PHE A 295 -9.38 -0.92 -18.79
CA PHE A 295 -8.03 -0.38 -18.66
C PHE A 295 -6.97 -1.48 -18.54
N ALA A 296 -7.20 -2.51 -17.73
CA ALA A 296 -6.26 -3.61 -17.55
C ALA A 296 -6.02 -4.36 -18.87
N GLU A 297 -7.04 -4.52 -19.72
CA GLU A 297 -6.92 -5.11 -21.05
C GLU A 297 -6.05 -4.25 -21.97
N LYS A 298 -6.32 -2.94 -22.04
CA LYS A 298 -5.48 -1.98 -22.79
C LYS A 298 -4.02 -1.99 -22.30
N ALA A 299 -3.84 -1.94 -20.98
CA ALA A 299 -2.52 -2.00 -20.34
C ALA A 299 -1.80 -3.33 -20.63
N ALA A 300 -2.50 -4.46 -20.61
CA ALA A 300 -1.93 -5.77 -20.86
C ALA A 300 -1.54 -5.98 -22.34
N ALA A 301 -2.25 -5.32 -23.27
CA ALA A 301 -1.87 -5.29 -24.68
C ALA A 301 -0.55 -4.53 -24.91
N LEU A 302 -0.31 -3.47 -24.12
CA LEU A 302 0.86 -2.61 -24.22
C LEU A 302 2.06 -3.09 -23.39
N SER A 303 1.80 -3.72 -22.24
CA SER A 303 2.82 -4.08 -21.27
C SER A 303 3.61 -5.32 -21.69
N ARG A 304 4.91 -5.29 -21.42
CA ARG A 304 5.82 -6.44 -21.54
C ARG A 304 5.77 -7.35 -20.32
N VAL A 305 5.18 -6.87 -19.23
CA VAL A 305 5.09 -7.56 -17.95
C VAL A 305 3.63 -7.82 -17.60
N PRO A 306 3.34 -8.75 -16.67
CA PRO A 306 1.97 -8.95 -16.22
C PRO A 306 1.35 -7.68 -15.62
N ILE A 307 0.06 -7.47 -15.92
CA ILE A 307 -0.74 -6.41 -15.30
C ILE A 307 -1.54 -7.00 -14.15
N MET A 308 -1.34 -6.48 -12.94
CA MET A 308 -2.21 -6.82 -11.82
C MET A 308 -3.42 -5.88 -11.80
N CYS A 309 -4.60 -6.48 -11.86
CA CYS A 309 -5.88 -5.77 -11.80
C CYS A 309 -6.53 -6.01 -10.43
N THR A 310 -6.79 -4.92 -9.71
CA THR A 310 -7.40 -4.95 -8.38
C THR A 310 -8.73 -4.20 -8.42
N GLY A 311 -9.78 -4.78 -7.81
CA GLY A 311 -11.05 -4.07 -7.64
C GLY A 311 -12.27 -4.98 -7.57
N GLY A 312 -12.82 -5.16 -6.36
CA GLY A 312 -14.13 -5.80 -6.18
C GLY A 312 -14.20 -7.27 -6.62
N ILE A 313 -13.07 -7.96 -6.73
CA ILE A 313 -13.00 -9.39 -7.05
C ILE A 313 -13.42 -10.17 -5.81
N VAL A 314 -14.55 -10.88 -5.90
CA VAL A 314 -15.12 -11.67 -4.79
C VAL A 314 -15.63 -13.03 -5.24
N ARG A 315 -15.91 -13.17 -6.54
CA ARG A 315 -16.49 -14.38 -7.15
C ARG A 315 -15.54 -14.97 -8.16
N ARG A 316 -15.71 -16.27 -8.42
CA ARG A 316 -14.94 -16.99 -9.44
C ARG A 316 -15.16 -16.41 -10.83
N GLU A 317 -16.39 -16.04 -11.17
CA GLU A 317 -16.73 -15.44 -12.47
C GLU A 317 -15.88 -14.18 -12.76
N THR A 318 -15.82 -13.25 -11.81
CA THR A 318 -15.00 -12.03 -11.94
C THR A 318 -13.52 -12.37 -11.99
N LEU A 319 -13.07 -13.31 -11.15
CA LEU A 319 -11.69 -13.76 -11.15
C LEU A 319 -11.28 -14.28 -12.53
N ASP A 320 -12.12 -15.13 -13.13
CA ASP A 320 -11.90 -15.72 -14.46
C ASP A 320 -11.89 -14.66 -15.57
N GLN A 321 -12.76 -13.64 -15.48
CA GLN A 321 -12.74 -12.48 -16.38
C GLN A 321 -11.43 -11.70 -16.29
N VAL A 322 -10.94 -11.40 -15.08
CA VAL A 322 -9.70 -10.65 -14.88
C VAL A 322 -8.51 -11.34 -15.51
N VAL A 323 -8.42 -12.66 -15.38
CA VAL A 323 -7.26 -13.45 -15.85
C VAL A 323 -7.36 -13.90 -17.30
N ALA A 324 -8.48 -13.62 -17.98
CA ALA A 324 -8.81 -14.17 -19.31
C ALA A 324 -7.76 -13.84 -20.38
N SER A 325 -7.09 -12.69 -20.27
CA SER A 325 -6.03 -12.29 -21.22
C SER A 325 -4.77 -13.17 -21.15
N GLY A 326 -4.59 -13.95 -20.08
CA GLY A 326 -3.39 -14.74 -19.82
C GLY A 326 -2.15 -13.91 -19.43
N LYS A 327 -2.26 -12.58 -19.36
CA LYS A 327 -1.18 -11.66 -18.95
C LYS A 327 -1.50 -10.88 -17.68
N THR A 328 -2.52 -11.29 -16.94
CA THR A 328 -3.02 -10.57 -15.78
C THR A 328 -2.90 -11.36 -14.49
N ILE A 329 -2.76 -10.63 -13.38
CA ILE A 329 -2.81 -11.12 -12.00
C ILE A 329 -4.05 -10.52 -11.36
N ALA A 330 -4.85 -11.34 -10.68
CA ALA A 330 -6.03 -10.89 -9.96
C ALA A 330 -5.68 -10.47 -8.53
N GLY A 331 -5.79 -9.17 -8.26
CA GLY A 331 -5.58 -8.60 -6.93
C GLY A 331 -6.84 -8.58 -6.09
N ILE A 332 -6.84 -9.35 -5.00
CA ILE A 332 -7.97 -9.46 -4.08
C ILE A 332 -7.58 -8.85 -2.73
N ALA A 333 -8.25 -7.77 -2.34
CA ALA A 333 -8.02 -7.07 -1.07
C ALA A 333 -9.07 -7.47 -0.02
N THR A 334 -10.15 -6.69 0.10
CA THR A 334 -11.14 -6.78 1.18
C THR A 334 -11.72 -8.18 1.40
N ALA A 335 -11.97 -8.94 0.32
CA ALA A 335 -12.51 -10.29 0.41
C ALA A 335 -11.56 -11.26 1.12
N ILE A 336 -10.25 -11.20 0.81
CA ILE A 336 -9.20 -11.97 1.49
C ILE A 336 -8.95 -11.43 2.91
N GLY A 337 -9.15 -10.13 3.15
CA GLY A 337 -9.06 -9.53 4.48
C GLY A 337 -10.09 -10.04 5.49
N ILE A 338 -11.23 -10.57 5.01
CA ILE A 338 -12.28 -11.17 5.85
C ILE A 338 -12.43 -12.68 5.65
N MET A 339 -11.73 -13.27 4.68
CA MET A 339 -11.71 -14.70 4.38
C MET A 339 -10.34 -15.07 3.76
N PRO A 340 -9.31 -15.31 4.58
CA PRO A 340 -7.94 -15.55 4.10
C PRO A 340 -7.81 -16.70 3.11
N ASP A 341 -8.62 -17.75 3.25
CA ASP A 341 -8.60 -18.97 2.43
C ASP A 341 -9.50 -18.89 1.18
N LEU A 342 -9.99 -17.71 0.81
CA LEU A 342 -10.85 -17.50 -0.35
C LEU A 342 -10.25 -18.11 -1.65
N PRO A 343 -8.96 -17.93 -1.99
CA PRO A 343 -8.38 -18.58 -3.16
C PRO A 343 -8.54 -20.11 -3.16
N ASN A 344 -8.21 -20.77 -2.06
CA ASN A 344 -8.37 -22.23 -1.91
C ASN A 344 -9.85 -22.66 -2.09
N ARG A 345 -10.80 -21.88 -1.57
CA ARG A 345 -12.24 -22.15 -1.71
C ARG A 345 -12.72 -22.01 -3.15
N LEU A 346 -12.25 -20.97 -3.85
CA LEU A 346 -12.58 -20.74 -5.25
C LEU A 346 -12.00 -21.86 -6.14
N GLU A 347 -10.80 -22.34 -5.84
CA GLU A 347 -10.18 -23.48 -6.53
C GLU A 347 -11.03 -24.75 -6.40
N ARG A 348 -11.54 -25.03 -5.19
CA ARG A 348 -12.45 -26.16 -4.90
C ARG A 348 -13.88 -25.97 -5.43
N GLY A 349 -14.23 -24.79 -5.93
CA GLY A 349 -15.55 -24.48 -6.48
C GLY A 349 -16.63 -24.08 -5.46
N GLU A 350 -16.28 -23.70 -4.23
CA GLU A 350 -17.25 -23.31 -3.19
C GLU A 350 -17.89 -21.91 -3.40
N ASP A 351 -17.21 -21.01 -4.12
CA ASP A 351 -17.58 -19.61 -4.42
C ASP A 351 -18.41 -18.87 -3.33
N PRO A 352 -17.87 -18.70 -2.11
CA PRO A 352 -18.61 -18.17 -0.96
C PRO A 352 -18.92 -16.67 -1.03
N ALA A 353 -18.30 -15.93 -1.97
CA ALA A 353 -18.50 -14.50 -2.20
C ALA A 353 -18.54 -13.62 -0.92
N PRO A 354 -17.50 -13.65 -0.06
CA PRO A 354 -17.52 -13.03 1.27
C PRO A 354 -17.76 -11.52 1.21
N ARG A 355 -18.70 -11.03 2.04
CA ARG A 355 -19.05 -9.59 2.13
C ARG A 355 -19.21 -9.14 3.58
N LEU A 356 -18.98 -7.85 3.80
CA LEU A 356 -19.38 -7.19 5.05
C LEU A 356 -20.91 -7.17 5.15
N LYS A 357 -21.45 -7.46 6.34
CA LYS A 357 -22.91 -7.51 6.56
C LYS A 357 -23.53 -6.12 6.62
N TYR A 358 -22.81 -5.16 7.19
CA TYR A 358 -23.28 -3.79 7.41
C TYR A 358 -22.42 -2.83 6.60
N THR A 359 -22.91 -2.39 5.44
CA THR A 359 -22.25 -1.36 4.61
C THR A 359 -23.03 -0.04 4.55
N THR A 360 -24.17 0.01 5.26
CA THR A 360 -25.00 1.20 5.47
C THR A 360 -25.05 1.53 6.96
N SER A 361 -25.33 2.79 7.27
CA SER A 361 -25.50 3.26 8.64
C SER A 361 -26.54 4.37 8.68
N TRP A 362 -27.32 4.42 9.76
CA TRP A 362 -28.27 5.51 10.00
C TRP A 362 -27.61 6.71 10.71
N ILE A 363 -26.41 6.53 11.30
CA ILE A 363 -25.64 7.60 11.96
C ILE A 363 -24.41 8.07 11.16
N LEU A 364 -23.86 7.24 10.27
CA LEU A 364 -22.69 7.59 9.46
C LEU A 364 -23.09 7.78 8.00
N SER A 365 -22.53 8.79 7.34
CA SER A 365 -22.76 9.07 5.92
C SER A 365 -21.46 9.46 5.20
N GLY A 366 -21.49 9.41 3.86
CA GLY A 366 -20.40 9.88 3.01
C GLY A 366 -19.04 9.22 3.29
N SER A 367 -17.99 10.05 3.35
CA SER A 367 -16.60 9.61 3.57
C SER A 367 -16.36 8.94 4.92
N VAL A 368 -17.15 9.30 5.95
CA VAL A 368 -17.05 8.71 7.29
C VAL A 368 -17.54 7.26 7.26
N LEU A 369 -18.67 6.99 6.60
CA LEU A 369 -19.17 5.63 6.43
C LEU A 369 -18.18 4.77 5.63
N ALA A 370 -17.60 5.30 4.55
CA ALA A 370 -16.60 4.56 3.79
C ALA A 370 -15.35 4.22 4.63
N SER A 371 -14.90 5.16 5.46
CA SER A 371 -13.78 4.93 6.38
C SER A 371 -14.14 3.86 7.40
N ALA A 372 -15.35 3.90 7.96
CA ALA A 372 -15.85 2.89 8.88
C ALA A 372 -15.91 1.50 8.22
N THR A 373 -16.34 1.41 6.96
CA THR A 373 -16.34 0.16 6.18
C THR A 373 -14.94 -0.43 6.03
N THR A 374 -13.94 0.40 5.73
CA THR A 374 -12.53 -0.03 5.73
C THR A 374 -12.14 -0.57 7.11
N ARG A 375 -12.52 0.11 8.21
CA ARG A 375 -12.20 -0.34 9.57
C ARG A 375 -12.87 -1.67 9.96
N GLN A 376 -14.01 -2.03 9.38
CA GLN A 376 -14.59 -3.38 9.59
C GLN A 376 -13.67 -4.50 9.03
N VAL A 377 -12.95 -4.22 7.93
CA VAL A 377 -11.96 -5.14 7.38
C VAL A 377 -10.76 -5.24 8.32
N ASN A 378 -10.20 -4.11 8.76
CA ASN A 378 -9.11 -4.09 9.73
C ASN A 378 -9.46 -4.82 11.03
N TYR A 379 -10.68 -4.64 11.54
CA TYR A 379 -11.16 -5.36 12.71
C TYR A 379 -11.16 -6.88 12.50
N SER A 380 -11.53 -7.34 11.30
CA SER A 380 -11.45 -8.77 10.95
C SER A 380 -10.02 -9.26 10.83
N MET A 381 -9.12 -8.47 10.22
CA MET A 381 -7.70 -8.78 10.11
C MET A 381 -7.03 -8.88 11.49
N GLU A 382 -7.30 -7.96 12.41
CA GLU A 382 -6.80 -8.00 13.79
C GLU A 382 -7.29 -9.24 14.54
N ARG A 383 -8.54 -9.67 14.30
CA ARG A 383 -9.08 -10.92 14.88
C ARG A 383 -8.36 -12.15 14.35
N ILE A 384 -8.15 -12.23 13.03
CA ILE A 384 -7.40 -13.33 12.39
C ILE A 384 -5.99 -13.40 12.97
N GLY A 385 -5.30 -12.26 13.09
CA GLY A 385 -3.97 -12.20 13.71
C GLY A 385 -3.92 -12.65 15.16
N ARG A 386 -5.05 -12.57 15.89
CA ARG A 386 -5.20 -13.11 17.25
C ARG A 386 -5.68 -14.55 17.31
N GLY A 387 -5.69 -15.27 16.17
CA GLY A 387 -6.20 -16.64 16.08
C GLY A 387 -7.72 -16.76 16.25
N LYS A 388 -8.48 -15.70 16.00
CA LYS A 388 -9.95 -15.68 16.09
C LYS A 388 -10.59 -15.63 14.71
N GLU A 389 -11.80 -16.16 14.60
CA GLU A 389 -12.62 -16.01 13.40
C GLU A 389 -12.84 -14.54 13.03
N PRO A 390 -12.78 -14.18 11.73
CA PRO A 390 -13.08 -12.83 11.26
C PRO A 390 -14.52 -12.43 11.59
N CYS A 391 -14.78 -11.13 11.66
CA CYS A 391 -16.11 -10.61 12.03
C CYS A 391 -16.63 -9.65 10.94
N PRO A 392 -17.08 -10.17 9.78
CA PRO A 392 -17.68 -9.34 8.73
C PRO A 392 -18.99 -8.66 9.17
N GLY A 393 -19.54 -9.10 10.31
CA GLY A 393 -20.73 -8.53 10.95
C GLY A 393 -20.45 -7.48 12.02
N VAL A 394 -19.21 -7.03 12.22
CA VAL A 394 -18.94 -5.92 13.16
C VAL A 394 -19.65 -4.66 12.69
N TRP A 395 -20.28 -3.92 13.60
CA TRP A 395 -21.00 -2.70 13.23
C TRP A 395 -20.04 -1.58 12.82
N PRO A 396 -20.30 -0.79 11.75
CA PRO A 396 -19.32 0.15 11.20
C PRO A 396 -18.82 1.20 12.20
N ALA A 397 -19.73 1.80 12.99
CA ALA A 397 -19.31 2.84 13.93
C ALA A 397 -18.54 2.26 15.13
N TRP A 398 -18.80 1.00 15.51
CA TRP A 398 -18.00 0.31 16.51
C TRP A 398 -16.58 0.04 15.99
N ALA A 399 -16.45 -0.46 14.76
CA ALA A 399 -15.16 -0.67 14.13
C ALA A 399 -14.35 0.64 14.02
N LEU A 400 -15.01 1.73 13.62
CA LEU A 400 -14.39 3.05 13.57
C LEU A 400 -13.96 3.55 14.94
N LEU A 401 -14.80 3.43 15.97
CA LEU A 401 -14.48 3.86 17.33
C LEU A 401 -13.26 3.11 17.88
N MET A 402 -13.23 1.78 17.74
CA MET A 402 -12.12 0.95 18.20
C MET A 402 -10.80 1.34 17.53
N ASP A 403 -10.84 1.59 16.21
CA ASP A 403 -9.70 2.05 15.44
C ASP A 403 -9.20 3.43 15.90
N GLN A 404 -10.08 4.39 16.15
CA GLN A 404 -9.70 5.72 16.63
C GLN A 404 -9.05 5.67 18.02
N VAL A 405 -9.60 4.86 18.94
CA VAL A 405 -9.03 4.67 20.28
C VAL A 405 -7.64 4.03 20.19
N ALA A 406 -7.48 2.99 19.37
CA ALA A 406 -6.19 2.35 19.13
C ALA A 406 -5.18 3.34 18.53
N GLY A 407 -5.59 4.11 17.51
CA GLY A 407 -4.76 5.11 16.83
C GLY A 407 -4.24 6.21 17.75
N LEU A 408 -5.04 6.68 18.70
CA LEU A 408 -4.59 7.66 19.71
C LEU A 408 -3.50 7.09 20.62
N GLY A 409 -3.69 5.85 21.10
CA GLY A 409 -2.69 5.14 21.90
C GLY A 409 -1.40 4.90 21.12
N GLN A 410 -1.52 4.47 19.86
CA GLN A 410 -0.40 4.27 18.95
C GLN A 410 0.36 5.57 18.67
N ALA A 411 -0.33 6.68 18.37
CA ALA A 411 0.30 7.97 18.11
C ALA A 411 1.07 8.50 19.34
N SER A 412 0.53 8.28 20.54
CA SER A 412 1.23 8.60 21.79
C SER A 412 2.51 7.78 21.96
N LYS A 413 2.44 6.46 21.71
CA LYS A 413 3.62 5.58 21.77
C LYS A 413 4.67 5.94 20.73
N TYR A 414 4.25 6.26 19.50
CA TYR A 414 5.15 6.67 18.43
C TYR A 414 6.01 7.87 18.84
N LYS A 415 5.40 8.90 19.44
CA LYS A 415 6.11 10.08 19.96
C LYS A 415 7.07 9.72 21.11
N LYS A 416 6.68 8.82 22.00
CA LYS A 416 7.47 8.46 23.19
C LYS A 416 8.64 7.51 22.90
N VAL A 417 8.49 6.64 21.90
CA VAL A 417 9.47 5.58 21.59
C VAL A 417 10.27 5.96 20.35
N VAL A 418 9.60 6.09 19.20
CA VAL A 418 10.28 6.26 17.91
C VAL A 418 10.85 7.67 17.76
N VAL A 419 10.03 8.71 17.97
CA VAL A 419 10.52 10.10 17.81
C VAL A 419 11.63 10.41 18.81
N LYS A 420 11.46 10.00 20.08
CA LYS A 420 12.47 10.18 21.12
C LYS A 420 13.81 9.54 20.73
N TYR A 421 13.79 8.29 20.25
CA TYR A 421 15.00 7.60 19.80
C TYR A 421 15.67 8.33 18.63
N LEU A 422 14.89 8.77 17.64
CA LEU A 422 15.43 9.49 16.48
C LEU A 422 16.05 10.83 16.89
N ASP A 423 15.41 11.57 17.81
CA ASP A 423 15.93 12.83 18.34
C ASP A 423 17.25 12.62 19.11
N GLU A 424 17.34 11.58 19.95
CA GLU A 424 18.57 11.21 20.67
C GLU A 424 19.69 10.82 19.70
N ARG A 425 19.38 10.00 18.69
CA ARG A 425 20.32 9.52 17.68
C ARG A 425 20.84 10.65 16.79
N ASP A 426 19.97 11.57 16.38
CA ASP A 426 20.32 12.70 15.51
C ASP A 426 20.98 13.86 16.31
N GLY A 427 21.27 13.68 17.60
CA GLY A 427 21.90 14.68 18.46
C GLY A 427 21.00 15.86 18.82
N ARG A 428 19.68 15.75 18.60
CA ARG A 428 18.66 16.73 18.94
C ARG A 428 18.19 16.49 20.37
N ALA A 429 19.06 16.71 21.36
CA ALA A 429 18.65 16.58 22.76
C ALA A 429 17.50 17.55 23.08
N VAL A 430 16.40 17.01 23.60
CA VAL A 430 15.25 17.75 24.11
C VAL A 430 15.76 18.72 25.18
N LYS A 431 15.66 20.03 24.95
CA LYS A 431 15.71 21.04 26.02
C LYS A 431 14.49 20.83 26.90
N SER A 432 14.53 19.84 27.79
CA SER A 432 13.55 19.69 28.85
C SER A 432 13.72 20.87 29.78
N GLY A 433 12.75 21.79 29.78
CA GLY A 433 12.72 22.93 30.67
C GLY A 433 12.78 22.47 32.12
N LYS A 434 13.96 22.61 32.74
CA LYS A 434 14.04 22.88 34.16
C LYS A 434 13.63 24.34 34.33
N LYS A 435 12.42 24.56 34.86
CA LYS A 435 12.17 25.77 35.63
C LYS A 435 13.14 25.71 36.81
N GLU A 436 14.10 26.63 36.83
CA GLU A 436 14.77 27.02 38.05
C GLU A 436 13.70 27.70 38.92
N GLU A 437 13.47 27.13 40.11
CA GLU A 437 12.97 27.85 41.28
C GLU A 437 14.16 28.23 42.15
#